data_AF-A0A935IE27-F1
#
_entry.id   AF-A0A935IE27-F1
#
_cell.length_a   1.000
_cell.length_b   1.000
_cell.length_c   1.000
_cell.angle_alpha   90.00
_cell.angle_beta   90.00
_cell.angle_gamma   90.00
#
_symmetry.space_group_name_H-M   'P 1'
#
loop_
_entity.id
_entity.type
_entity.pdbx_description
1 polymer ?
#
loop_
_entity_poly.entity_id
_entity_poly.type
_entity_poly.pdbx_seq_one_letter_code
_entity_poly.pdbx_strand_id
1 'polypeptide(L)'
;MLNHSNFIRSKSLIRSKFQVILITIGLGILLGIFCLAQFTQIVSFGLLVSLLLSISLIIIYYSKTLYANLPEGIKNNGVWTGTLTGRGVSAWILGVVLTCFYILLYWFPHILGLSSSGNTGIIGFFDPLSQFFKNQPASEWFVYGTLYTLAIILFGIKFIWKYRHNKYQLLRTISVIFFQTAFAFLLPEFMLRLNLPFNDFKNMWPLNYYFFDSSHLEELMHAGNIGWFMLIWGLAMIFLISPILTYLYGKRWYCSWVCGCGGLAETAGDSFRHLSDKSIKAWNLERYLIYSVLLISVVMTIGVLYSYKTGVNTLLGINTYELRKWYGFIIGAAFSGVIGVGFYPLLGSRVWCRFGCPMAAILGIQQKFFSRFRITTNGGQCISCGNCSTYCEMGIDVRAYAQRGQNIVRASCVGCGICAAVCPRGVLRLENGSADISTRTTQLKTIHISEDSLRILN
;
A
#
# COMPACT_ATOMS: atom_id res chain seq x y z
N MET A 1 5.99 7.43 41.08
CA MET A 1 5.99 7.50 39.59
C MET A 1 7.04 6.62 38.91
N LEU A 2 8.19 6.32 39.52
CA LEU A 2 9.25 5.48 38.91
C LEU A 2 8.84 4.00 38.66
N ASN A 3 8.06 3.38 39.56
CA ASN A 3 7.62 1.99 39.40
C ASN A 3 6.63 1.74 38.25
N HIS A 4 5.77 2.72 37.93
CA HIS A 4 4.80 2.57 36.84
C HIS A 4 5.48 2.65 35.46
N SER A 5 6.54 3.46 35.35
CA SER A 5 7.37 3.56 34.14
C SER A 5 8.19 2.29 33.90
N ASN A 6 8.76 1.69 34.95
CA ASN A 6 9.53 0.45 34.85
C ASN A 6 8.66 -0.78 34.54
N PHE A 7 7.41 -0.81 35.04
CA PHE A 7 6.45 -1.87 34.72
C PHE A 7 5.96 -1.79 33.26
N ILE A 8 5.71 -0.58 32.74
CA ILE A 8 5.40 -0.37 31.32
C ILE A 8 6.61 -0.71 30.44
N ARG A 9 7.82 -0.37 30.89
CA ARG A 9 9.08 -0.68 30.20
C ARG A 9 9.38 -2.19 30.17
N SER A 10 9.08 -2.95 31.24
CA SER A 10 9.29 -4.41 31.26
C SER A 10 8.28 -5.16 30.39
N LYS A 11 6.98 -4.79 30.44
CA LYS A 11 5.97 -5.33 29.50
C LYS A 11 6.28 -4.93 28.06
N SER A 12 6.75 -3.71 27.81
CA SER A 12 7.22 -3.26 26.49
C SER A 12 8.44 -4.05 25.99
N LEU A 13 9.42 -4.32 26.87
CA LEU A 13 10.61 -5.11 26.54
C LEU A 13 10.25 -6.55 26.20
N ILE A 14 9.42 -7.21 27.02
CA ILE A 14 8.95 -8.59 26.80
C ILE A 14 8.15 -8.67 25.49
N ARG A 15 7.29 -7.68 25.21
CA ARG A 15 6.51 -7.57 23.98
C ARG A 15 7.39 -7.32 22.75
N SER A 16 8.46 -6.53 22.88
CA SER A 16 9.45 -6.29 21.80
C SER A 16 10.33 -7.51 21.53
N LYS A 17 10.74 -8.25 22.57
CA LYS A 17 11.51 -9.49 22.45
C LYS A 17 10.68 -10.59 21.79
N PHE A 18 9.38 -10.68 22.11
CA PHE A 18 8.47 -11.62 21.46
C PHE A 18 8.11 -11.23 20.01
N GLN A 19 8.06 -9.94 19.68
CA GLN A 19 7.90 -9.47 18.29
C GLN A 19 9.13 -9.78 17.43
N VAL A 20 10.33 -9.66 17.99
CA VAL A 20 11.56 -10.10 17.34
C VAL A 20 11.54 -11.62 17.17
N ILE A 21 11.11 -12.38 18.18
CA ILE A 21 10.90 -13.84 18.08
C ILE A 21 9.92 -14.21 16.96
N LEU A 22 8.82 -13.47 16.76
CA LEU A 22 7.86 -13.78 15.69
C LEU A 22 8.39 -13.44 14.29
N ILE A 23 9.24 -12.43 14.17
CA ILE A 23 9.93 -12.10 12.91
C ILE A 23 11.07 -13.08 12.65
N THR A 24 11.79 -13.55 13.66
CA THR A 24 12.76 -14.65 13.52
C THR A 24 12.09 -16.00 13.34
N ILE A 25 10.87 -16.21 13.83
CA ILE A 25 10.03 -17.37 13.50
C ILE A 25 9.48 -17.21 12.07
N GLY A 26 9.04 -16.02 11.65
CA GLY A 26 8.61 -15.76 10.28
C GLY A 26 9.74 -15.90 9.26
N LEU A 27 10.92 -15.33 9.54
CA LEU A 27 12.16 -15.55 8.79
C LEU A 27 12.64 -16.99 8.90
N GLY A 28 12.55 -17.60 10.08
CA GLY A 28 12.95 -18.98 10.34
C GLY A 28 12.04 -20.00 9.68
N ILE A 29 10.78 -19.65 9.44
CA ILE A 29 9.81 -20.41 8.64
C ILE A 29 10.03 -20.14 7.15
N LEU A 30 10.40 -18.91 6.74
CA LEU A 30 10.77 -18.63 5.35
C LEU A 30 12.08 -19.35 4.97
N LEU A 31 13.06 -19.37 5.88
CA LEU A 31 14.28 -20.16 5.81
C LEU A 31 14.01 -21.65 5.98
N GLY A 32 13.03 -22.03 6.79
CA GLY A 32 12.60 -23.42 6.99
C GLY A 32 11.87 -23.99 5.79
N ILE A 33 11.02 -23.20 5.13
CA ILE A 33 10.39 -23.49 3.84
C ILE A 33 11.45 -23.48 2.73
N PHE A 34 12.41 -22.55 2.76
CA PHE A 34 13.55 -22.55 1.84
C PHE A 34 14.40 -23.82 1.98
N CYS A 35 14.68 -24.26 3.21
CA CYS A 35 15.36 -25.53 3.47
C CYS A 35 14.48 -26.73 3.08
N LEU A 36 13.22 -26.79 3.50
CA LEU A 36 12.30 -27.89 3.16
C LEU A 36 12.10 -28.02 1.64
N ALA A 37 11.97 -26.90 0.93
CA ALA A 37 11.81 -26.87 -0.52
C ALA A 37 13.09 -27.19 -1.30
N GLN A 38 14.26 -27.13 -0.66
CA GLN A 38 15.52 -27.66 -1.20
C GLN A 38 15.62 -29.18 -1.02
N PHE A 39 14.95 -29.76 -0.02
CA PHE A 39 15.06 -31.18 0.35
C PHE A 39 13.91 -32.07 -0.13
N THR A 40 12.70 -31.56 -0.40
CA THR A 40 11.55 -32.39 -0.83
C THR A 40 11.07 -32.01 -2.24
N GLN A 41 11.23 -32.95 -3.19
CA GLN A 41 10.75 -32.77 -4.58
C GLN A 41 9.23 -32.88 -4.75
N ILE A 42 8.48 -33.28 -3.71
CA ILE A 42 7.03 -33.49 -3.80
C ILE A 42 6.37 -32.90 -2.56
N VAL A 43 5.85 -31.67 -2.69
CA VAL A 43 4.96 -31.08 -1.68
C VAL A 43 3.53 -31.31 -2.14
N SER A 44 2.74 -31.99 -1.31
CA SER A 44 1.32 -32.18 -1.58
C SER A 44 0.54 -30.88 -1.33
N PHE A 45 -0.52 -30.66 -2.11
CA PHE A 45 -1.42 -29.52 -1.93
C PHE A 45 -1.93 -29.40 -0.48
N GLY A 46 -2.27 -30.53 0.15
CA GLY A 46 -2.74 -30.56 1.53
C GLY A 46 -1.69 -30.10 2.55
N LEU A 47 -0.42 -30.48 2.37
CA LEU A 47 0.67 -30.06 3.24
C LEU A 47 0.90 -28.54 3.15
N LEU A 48 0.93 -28.00 1.93
CA LEU A 48 1.08 -26.56 1.68
C LEU A 48 -0.04 -25.77 2.37
N VAL A 49 -1.29 -26.14 2.14
CA VAL A 49 -2.45 -25.45 2.71
C VAL A 49 -2.44 -25.54 4.24
N SER A 50 -2.09 -26.69 4.81
CA SER A 50 -2.00 -26.87 6.28
C SER A 50 -0.92 -25.97 6.90
N LEU A 51 0.25 -25.85 6.27
CA LEU A 51 1.31 -24.94 6.71
C LEU A 51 0.85 -23.47 6.66
N LEU A 52 0.25 -23.04 5.55
CA LEU A 52 -0.26 -21.67 5.43
C LEU A 52 -1.36 -21.37 6.46
N LEU A 53 -2.27 -22.32 6.72
CA LEU A 53 -3.33 -22.18 7.71
C LEU A 53 -2.78 -22.12 9.14
N SER A 54 -1.84 -22.99 9.50
CA SER A 54 -1.22 -22.99 10.84
C SER A 54 -0.53 -21.65 11.15
N ILE A 55 0.26 -21.13 10.20
CA ILE A 55 0.91 -19.81 10.31
C ILE A 55 -0.14 -18.70 10.47
N SER A 56 -1.20 -18.76 9.66
CA SER A 56 -2.30 -17.80 9.70
C SER A 56 -2.98 -17.77 11.07
N LEU A 57 -3.30 -18.94 11.63
CA LEU A 57 -3.93 -19.07 12.94
C LEU A 57 -3.04 -18.52 14.06
N ILE A 58 -1.73 -18.79 14.02
CA ILE A 58 -0.76 -18.24 14.98
C ILE A 58 -0.77 -16.71 14.95
N ILE A 59 -0.70 -16.10 13.76
CA ILE A 59 -0.68 -14.64 13.61
C ILE A 59 -2.01 -14.02 14.08
N ILE A 60 -3.15 -14.65 13.78
CA ILE A 60 -4.47 -14.19 14.23
C ILE A 60 -4.60 -14.26 15.74
N TYR A 61 -4.22 -15.39 16.34
CA TYR A 61 -4.24 -15.58 17.79
C TYR A 61 -3.34 -14.56 18.50
N TYR A 62 -2.12 -14.36 17.99
CA TYR A 62 -1.20 -13.36 18.49
C TYR A 62 -1.78 -11.94 18.39
N SER A 63 -2.40 -11.61 17.26
CA SER A 63 -3.02 -10.29 17.07
C SER A 63 -4.14 -10.03 18.07
N LYS A 64 -4.96 -11.05 18.36
CA LYS A 64 -5.99 -10.99 19.39
C LYS A 64 -5.38 -10.79 20.77
N THR A 65 -4.41 -11.59 21.19
CA THR A 65 -3.78 -11.43 22.51
C THR A 65 -3.08 -10.06 22.68
N LEU A 66 -2.57 -9.51 21.58
CA LEU A 66 -1.93 -8.19 21.57
C LEU A 66 -2.94 -7.05 21.81
N TYR A 67 -4.12 -7.07 21.19
CA TYR A 67 -5.05 -5.93 21.22
C TYR A 67 -6.36 -6.17 21.98
N ALA A 68 -6.69 -7.41 22.36
CA ALA A 68 -7.95 -7.74 23.05
C ALA A 68 -8.16 -6.89 24.32
N ASN A 69 -7.18 -6.89 25.22
CA ASN A 69 -7.31 -6.27 26.55
C ASN A 69 -6.87 -4.80 26.59
N LEU A 70 -6.74 -4.17 25.42
CA LEU A 70 -6.33 -2.78 25.31
C LEU A 70 -7.59 -1.88 25.32
N PRO A 71 -7.69 -0.85 26.20
CA PRO A 71 -8.73 0.18 26.10
C PRO A 71 -8.75 0.88 24.73
N GLU A 72 -9.86 1.55 24.44
CA GLU A 72 -10.04 2.32 23.22
C GLU A 72 -9.09 3.53 23.11
N GLY A 73 -8.98 4.08 21.90
CA GLY A 73 -8.09 5.20 21.59
C GLY A 73 -6.62 4.81 21.37
N ILE A 74 -5.81 5.82 21.09
CA ILE A 74 -4.40 5.63 20.73
C ILE A 74 -3.49 5.76 21.92
N LYS A 75 -2.57 4.80 22.00
CA LYS A 75 -1.64 4.64 23.11
C LYS A 75 -0.24 4.90 22.63
N ASN A 76 0.50 5.69 23.41
CA ASN A 76 1.93 5.84 23.26
C ASN A 76 2.63 4.55 23.70
N ASN A 77 2.69 3.60 22.78
CA ASN A 77 3.27 2.27 22.96
C ASN A 77 4.78 2.24 22.70
N GLY A 78 5.47 3.37 22.90
CA GLY A 78 6.93 3.45 22.73
C GLY A 78 7.42 3.15 21.32
N VAL A 79 6.65 3.47 20.27
CA VAL A 79 7.02 3.18 18.85
C VAL A 79 8.37 3.77 18.45
N TRP A 80 8.75 4.90 19.02
CA TRP A 80 10.04 5.54 18.79
C TRP A 80 11.22 4.80 19.42
N THR A 81 10.98 4.07 20.51
CA THR A 81 12.02 3.36 21.28
C THR A 81 12.02 1.86 21.03
N GLY A 82 11.10 1.35 20.21
CA GLY A 82 11.02 -0.07 19.87
C GLY A 82 12.22 -0.51 19.05
N THR A 83 12.75 -1.71 19.30
CA THR A 83 13.90 -2.25 18.55
C THR A 83 13.64 -2.32 17.05
N LEU A 84 12.45 -2.79 16.65
CA LEU A 84 12.03 -2.90 15.26
C LEU A 84 11.54 -1.57 14.68
N THR A 85 10.79 -0.78 15.45
CA THR A 85 10.09 0.41 14.96
C THR A 85 10.92 1.69 15.09
N GLY A 86 11.97 1.70 15.91
CA GLY A 86 12.83 2.85 16.21
C GLY A 86 14.14 2.87 15.42
N ARG A 87 14.20 2.22 14.24
CA ARG A 87 15.43 2.11 13.41
C ARG A 87 16.61 1.39 14.09
N GLY A 88 16.32 0.46 15.00
CA GLY A 88 17.35 -0.39 15.61
C GLY A 88 17.87 -1.48 14.65
N VAL A 89 18.80 -2.32 15.12
CA VAL A 89 19.42 -3.38 14.31
C VAL A 89 18.39 -4.30 13.64
N SER A 90 17.32 -4.67 14.35
CA SER A 90 16.26 -5.51 13.77
C SER A 90 15.47 -4.82 12.65
N ALA A 91 15.36 -3.49 12.67
CA ALA A 91 14.76 -2.72 11.57
C ALA A 91 15.63 -2.82 10.30
N TRP A 92 16.95 -2.70 10.46
CA TRP A 92 17.91 -2.83 9.36
C TRP A 92 17.95 -4.24 8.80
N ILE A 93 17.99 -5.27 9.66
CA ILE A 93 17.90 -6.67 9.23
C ILE A 93 16.62 -6.90 8.43
N LEU A 94 15.47 -6.45 8.93
CA LEU A 94 14.21 -6.57 8.20
C LEU A 94 14.26 -5.85 6.85
N GLY A 95 14.81 -4.64 6.81
CA GLY A 95 14.94 -3.88 5.56
C GLY A 95 15.84 -4.56 4.54
N VAL A 96 16.98 -5.12 4.97
CA VAL A 96 17.88 -5.91 4.12
C VAL A 96 17.18 -7.16 3.61
N VAL A 97 16.49 -7.91 4.48
CA VAL A 97 15.79 -9.14 4.08
C VAL A 97 14.69 -8.85 3.05
N LEU A 98 13.88 -7.82 3.27
CA LEU A 98 12.86 -7.41 2.30
C LEU A 98 13.48 -6.96 0.98
N THR A 99 14.55 -6.16 1.04
CA THR A 99 15.29 -5.71 -0.15
C THR A 99 15.85 -6.89 -0.92
N CYS A 100 16.55 -7.82 -0.26
CA CYS A 100 17.09 -9.03 -0.87
C CYS A 100 15.98 -9.89 -1.49
N PHE A 101 14.84 -10.06 -0.82
CA PHE A 101 13.70 -10.79 -1.36
C PHE A 101 13.23 -10.18 -2.69
N TYR A 102 13.06 -8.86 -2.76
CA TYR A 102 12.67 -8.19 -4.00
C TYR A 102 13.76 -8.25 -5.07
N ILE A 103 15.04 -8.19 -4.69
CA ILE A 103 16.16 -8.37 -5.64
C ILE A 103 16.11 -9.76 -6.27
N LEU A 104 15.92 -10.80 -5.45
CA LEU A 104 15.79 -12.17 -5.95
C LEU A 104 14.55 -12.34 -6.82
N LEU A 105 13.42 -11.75 -6.44
CA LEU A 105 12.16 -11.82 -7.17
C LEU A 105 12.27 -11.24 -8.59
N TYR A 106 12.85 -10.05 -8.73
CA TYR A 106 12.86 -9.31 -10.00
C TYR A 106 14.03 -9.68 -10.91
N TRP A 107 15.21 -9.97 -10.35
CA TRP A 107 16.45 -10.15 -11.15
C TRP A 107 16.99 -11.58 -11.13
N PHE A 108 16.67 -12.37 -10.12
CA PHE A 108 17.21 -13.72 -9.98
C PHE A 108 16.14 -14.77 -9.64
N PRO A 109 15.03 -14.86 -10.41
CA PRO A 109 13.94 -15.80 -10.12
C PRO A 109 14.40 -17.27 -10.20
N HIS A 110 15.45 -17.57 -10.96
CA HIS A 110 16.06 -18.91 -10.99
C HIS A 110 16.60 -19.35 -9.61
N ILE A 111 17.09 -18.41 -8.79
CA ILE A 111 17.56 -18.73 -7.42
C ILE A 111 16.37 -19.08 -6.52
N LEU A 112 15.19 -18.51 -6.80
CA LEU A 112 13.94 -18.89 -6.13
C LEU A 112 13.36 -20.22 -6.65
N GLY A 113 13.96 -20.75 -7.72
CA GLY A 113 13.70 -22.07 -8.29
C GLY A 113 12.82 -22.08 -9.55
N LEU A 114 12.71 -20.96 -10.27
CA LEU A 114 12.08 -20.93 -11.59
C LEU A 114 12.96 -21.64 -12.63
N SER A 115 12.45 -22.66 -13.31
CA SER A 115 13.17 -23.34 -14.39
C SER A 115 12.23 -23.86 -15.47
N SER A 116 12.70 -23.88 -16.72
CA SER A 116 11.97 -24.41 -17.88
C SER A 116 11.75 -25.92 -17.83
N SER A 117 12.56 -26.66 -17.08
CA SER A 117 12.48 -28.13 -16.96
C SER A 117 11.66 -28.61 -15.76
N GLY A 118 11.08 -27.68 -14.99
CA GLY A 118 10.33 -27.96 -13.76
C GLY A 118 10.79 -27.07 -12.61
N ASN A 119 9.83 -26.47 -11.90
CA ASN A 119 10.12 -25.58 -10.80
C ASN A 119 10.69 -26.33 -9.60
N THR A 120 11.59 -25.67 -8.88
CA THR A 120 12.21 -26.15 -7.64
C THR A 120 12.10 -25.06 -6.57
N GLY A 121 12.59 -25.32 -5.35
CA GLY A 121 12.67 -24.31 -4.30
C GLY A 121 11.31 -23.69 -3.94
N ILE A 122 11.30 -22.40 -3.62
CA ILE A 122 10.10 -21.70 -3.17
C ILE A 122 9.04 -21.67 -4.29
N ILE A 123 9.43 -21.55 -5.56
CA ILE A 123 8.46 -21.52 -6.65
C ILE A 123 7.79 -22.89 -6.81
N GLY A 124 8.57 -23.97 -6.83
CA GLY A 124 8.05 -25.34 -6.88
C GLY A 124 7.15 -25.67 -5.67
N PHE A 125 7.44 -25.12 -4.49
CA PHE A 125 6.60 -25.28 -3.30
C PHE A 125 5.15 -24.78 -3.49
N PHE A 126 4.93 -23.77 -4.33
CA PHE A 126 3.61 -23.22 -4.64
C PHE A 126 2.96 -23.81 -5.89
N ASP A 127 3.62 -24.71 -6.62
CA ASP A 127 3.07 -25.34 -7.83
C ASP A 127 1.70 -26.01 -7.60
N PRO A 128 1.47 -26.79 -6.52
CA PRO A 128 0.16 -27.41 -6.30
C PRO A 128 -0.98 -26.39 -6.15
N LEU A 129 -0.69 -25.24 -5.54
CA LEU A 129 -1.66 -24.15 -5.38
C LEU A 129 -1.92 -23.42 -6.70
N SER A 130 -0.87 -23.18 -7.48
CA SER A 130 -0.97 -22.59 -8.81
C SER A 130 -1.79 -23.48 -9.76
N GLN A 131 -1.53 -24.79 -9.75
CA GLN A 131 -2.31 -25.76 -10.51
C GLN A 131 -3.78 -25.74 -10.12
N PHE A 132 -4.10 -25.61 -8.82
CA PHE A 132 -5.48 -25.48 -8.36
C PHE A 132 -6.17 -24.19 -8.86
N PHE A 133 -5.48 -23.05 -8.90
CA PHE A 133 -6.11 -21.79 -9.33
C PHE A 133 -6.14 -21.60 -10.84
N LYS A 134 -5.03 -21.86 -11.54
CA LYS A 134 -4.85 -21.51 -12.96
C LYS A 134 -4.47 -22.66 -13.90
N ASN A 135 -4.38 -23.91 -13.41
CA ASN A 135 -3.95 -25.08 -14.21
C ASN A 135 -2.59 -24.90 -14.91
N GLN A 136 -1.70 -24.13 -14.31
CA GLN A 136 -0.35 -23.85 -14.81
C GLN A 136 0.65 -23.92 -13.64
N PRO A 137 1.94 -24.23 -13.90
CA PRO A 137 2.98 -24.15 -12.88
C PRO A 137 3.07 -22.74 -12.27
N ALA A 138 3.56 -22.65 -11.04
CA ALA A 138 3.69 -21.38 -10.36
C ALA A 138 4.73 -20.50 -11.06
N SER A 139 4.43 -19.22 -11.17
CA SER A 139 5.40 -18.18 -11.52
C SER A 139 5.86 -17.45 -10.27
N GLU A 140 6.97 -16.74 -10.36
CA GLU A 140 7.46 -15.83 -9.32
C GLU A 140 6.37 -14.80 -8.92
N TRP A 141 5.57 -14.34 -9.88
CA TRP A 141 4.45 -13.42 -9.64
C TRP A 141 3.29 -14.07 -8.90
N PHE A 142 3.01 -15.36 -9.15
CA PHE A 142 2.00 -16.11 -8.41
C PHE A 142 2.40 -16.28 -6.95
N VAL A 143 3.66 -16.65 -6.70
CA VAL A 143 4.20 -16.76 -5.33
C VAL A 143 4.13 -15.41 -4.63
N TYR A 144 4.60 -14.35 -5.29
CA TYR A 144 4.51 -13.00 -4.77
C TYR A 144 3.07 -12.60 -4.46
N GLY A 145 2.14 -12.77 -5.40
CA GLY A 145 0.72 -12.44 -5.26
C GLY A 145 0.07 -13.19 -4.10
N THR A 146 0.41 -14.47 -3.93
CA THR A 146 -0.08 -15.30 -2.81
C THR A 146 0.43 -14.78 -1.47
N LEU A 147 1.75 -14.59 -1.33
CA LEU A 147 2.37 -14.10 -0.10
C LEU A 147 1.91 -12.68 0.24
N TYR A 148 1.75 -11.83 -0.77
CA TYR A 148 1.30 -10.45 -0.63
C TYR A 148 -0.15 -10.37 -0.16
N THR A 149 -1.03 -11.19 -0.77
CA THR A 149 -2.45 -11.28 -0.38
C THR A 149 -2.59 -11.85 1.03
N LEU A 150 -1.82 -12.89 1.37
CA LEU A 150 -1.78 -13.45 2.72
C LEU A 150 -1.32 -12.40 3.75
N ALA A 151 -0.25 -11.64 3.44
CA ALA A 151 0.22 -10.57 4.31
C ALA A 151 -0.86 -9.50 4.55
N ILE A 152 -1.57 -9.05 3.51
CA ILE A 152 -2.66 -8.08 3.64
C ILE A 152 -3.81 -8.63 4.50
N ILE A 153 -4.19 -9.90 4.33
CA ILE A 153 -5.24 -10.52 5.15
C ILE A 153 -4.80 -10.57 6.62
N LEU A 154 -3.63 -11.14 6.90
CA LEU A 154 -3.17 -11.38 8.27
C LEU A 154 -2.88 -10.09 9.03
N PHE A 155 -2.14 -9.16 8.41
CA PHE A 155 -1.89 -7.84 9.01
C PHE A 155 -3.13 -6.95 8.97
N GLY A 156 -4.07 -7.20 8.06
CA GLY A 156 -5.39 -6.58 8.05
C GLY A 156 -6.23 -6.99 9.25
N ILE A 157 -6.27 -8.28 9.60
CA ILE A 157 -6.91 -8.78 10.84
C ILE A 157 -6.27 -8.15 12.07
N LYS A 158 -4.93 -8.08 12.11
CA LYS A 158 -4.22 -7.34 13.18
C LYS A 158 -4.67 -5.88 13.28
N PHE A 159 -4.80 -5.20 12.13
CA PHE A 159 -5.22 -3.81 12.07
C PHE A 159 -6.68 -3.63 12.54
N ILE A 160 -7.59 -4.52 12.15
CA ILE A 160 -8.98 -4.58 12.61
C ILE A 160 -9.03 -4.71 14.14
N TRP A 161 -8.26 -5.63 14.73
CA TRP A 161 -8.18 -5.77 16.18
C TRP A 161 -7.69 -4.50 16.89
N LYS A 162 -6.70 -3.81 16.29
CA LYS A 162 -6.15 -2.55 16.83
C LYS A 162 -7.15 -1.39 16.77
N TYR A 163 -7.93 -1.27 15.69
CA TYR A 163 -8.86 -0.16 15.45
C TYR A 163 -10.34 -0.57 15.53
N ARG A 164 -10.67 -1.63 16.28
CA ARG A 164 -12.02 -2.22 16.37
C ARG A 164 -13.12 -1.25 16.81
N HIS A 165 -12.76 -0.17 17.50
CA HIS A 165 -13.69 0.85 17.97
C HIS A 165 -13.98 1.94 16.92
N ASN A 166 -13.31 1.90 15.76
CA ASN A 166 -13.48 2.89 14.70
C ASN A 166 -14.07 2.25 13.43
N LYS A 167 -15.36 2.47 13.20
CA LYS A 167 -16.12 1.95 12.04
C LYS A 167 -15.47 2.31 10.70
N TYR A 168 -14.95 3.54 10.57
CA TYR A 168 -14.30 3.98 9.33
C TYR A 168 -13.06 3.14 9.01
N GLN A 169 -12.23 2.87 10.03
CA GLN A 169 -11.01 2.08 9.88
C GLN A 169 -11.31 0.61 9.59
N LEU A 170 -12.37 0.06 10.21
CA LEU A 170 -12.85 -1.29 9.94
C LEU A 170 -13.30 -1.47 8.49
N LEU A 171 -14.25 -0.65 8.03
CA LEU A 171 -14.78 -0.74 6.66
C LEU A 171 -13.70 -0.55 5.61
N ARG A 172 -12.79 0.39 5.83
CA ARG A 172 -11.66 0.63 4.95
C ARG A 172 -10.73 -0.59 4.85
N THR A 173 -10.40 -1.20 5.98
CA THR A 173 -9.50 -2.37 6.00
C THR A 173 -10.16 -3.58 5.33
N ILE A 174 -11.45 -3.81 5.58
CA ILE A 174 -12.24 -4.85 4.90
C ILE A 174 -12.26 -4.60 3.39
N SER A 175 -12.49 -3.36 2.95
CA SER A 175 -12.46 -2.99 1.53
C SER A 175 -11.13 -3.35 0.89
N VAL A 176 -10.01 -2.99 1.51
CA VAL A 176 -8.70 -3.26 0.91
C VAL A 176 -8.38 -4.75 0.87
N ILE A 177 -8.73 -5.51 1.91
CA ILE A 177 -8.61 -6.98 1.89
C ILE A 177 -9.45 -7.55 0.75
N PHE A 178 -10.70 -7.09 0.59
CA PHE A 178 -11.59 -7.53 -0.47
C PHE A 178 -11.02 -7.25 -1.86
N PHE A 179 -10.60 -6.01 -2.16
CA PHE A 179 -10.04 -5.68 -3.48
C PHE A 179 -8.71 -6.37 -3.76
N GLN A 180 -7.87 -6.59 -2.74
CA GLN A 180 -6.65 -7.35 -2.92
C GLN A 180 -6.97 -8.82 -3.24
N THR A 181 -7.80 -9.47 -2.43
CA THR A 181 -8.08 -10.90 -2.59
C THR A 181 -8.93 -11.18 -3.81
N ALA A 182 -10.04 -10.46 -4.00
CA ALA A 182 -10.99 -10.72 -5.08
C ALA A 182 -10.49 -10.20 -6.43
N PHE A 183 -10.08 -8.93 -6.52
CA PHE A 183 -9.76 -8.29 -7.80
C PHE A 183 -8.30 -8.41 -8.21
N ALA A 184 -7.36 -8.36 -7.26
CA ALA A 184 -5.93 -8.40 -7.58
C ALA A 184 -5.40 -9.83 -7.74
N PHE A 185 -5.96 -10.78 -7.00
CA PHE A 185 -5.44 -12.14 -6.89
C PHE A 185 -6.39 -13.18 -7.50
N LEU A 186 -7.58 -13.38 -6.93
CA LEU A 186 -8.47 -14.46 -7.37
C LEU A 186 -8.95 -14.28 -8.81
N LEU A 187 -9.49 -13.10 -9.15
CA LEU A 187 -10.09 -12.87 -10.45
C LEU A 187 -9.08 -13.05 -11.62
N PRO A 188 -7.88 -12.42 -11.61
CA PRO A 188 -6.91 -12.62 -12.68
C PRO A 188 -6.39 -14.06 -12.77
N GLU A 189 -6.19 -14.75 -11.64
CA GLU A 189 -5.70 -16.14 -11.64
C GLU A 189 -6.77 -17.12 -12.14
N PHE A 190 -8.05 -16.90 -11.81
CA PHE A 190 -9.15 -17.68 -12.38
C PHE A 190 -9.36 -17.40 -13.87
N MET A 191 -9.08 -16.17 -14.34
CA MET A 191 -9.14 -15.85 -15.76
C MET A 191 -8.11 -16.66 -16.56
N LEU A 192 -6.90 -16.83 -16.02
CA LEU A 192 -5.88 -17.71 -16.62
C LEU A 192 -6.37 -19.17 -16.72
N ARG A 193 -7.12 -19.66 -15.72
CA ARG A 193 -7.76 -20.99 -15.78
C ARG A 193 -8.74 -21.14 -16.94
N LEU A 194 -9.41 -20.04 -17.31
CA LEU A 194 -10.37 -19.97 -18.40
C LEU A 194 -9.70 -19.64 -19.76
N ASN A 195 -8.36 -19.65 -19.84
CA ASN A 195 -7.58 -19.24 -21.00
C ASN A 195 -7.87 -17.79 -21.46
N LEU A 196 -8.20 -16.90 -20.52
CA LEU A 196 -8.39 -15.48 -20.75
C LEU A 196 -7.12 -14.69 -20.40
N PRO A 197 -6.88 -13.53 -21.04
CA PRO A 197 -5.71 -12.71 -20.76
C PRO A 197 -5.71 -12.23 -19.31
N PHE A 198 -4.53 -12.20 -18.68
CA PHE A 198 -4.39 -11.72 -17.30
C PHE A 198 -4.70 -10.22 -17.24
N ASN A 199 -5.66 -9.82 -16.40
CA ASN A 199 -5.97 -8.40 -16.22
C ASN A 199 -6.39 -8.07 -14.78
N ASP A 200 -5.72 -7.09 -14.18
CA ASP A 200 -6.08 -6.52 -12.89
C ASP A 200 -6.98 -5.29 -13.08
N PHE A 201 -8.29 -5.48 -12.94
CA PHE A 201 -9.32 -4.46 -13.17
C PHE A 201 -9.23 -3.22 -12.26
N LYS A 202 -8.49 -3.28 -11.15
CA LYS A 202 -8.24 -2.08 -10.31
C LYS A 202 -6.94 -1.36 -10.70
N ASN A 203 -6.05 -1.99 -11.45
CA ASN A 203 -4.81 -1.35 -11.87
C ASN A 203 -5.09 -0.50 -13.12
N MET A 204 -4.76 0.78 -13.08
CA MET A 204 -5.02 1.69 -14.19
C MET A 204 -3.81 2.55 -14.47
N TRP A 205 -3.74 3.07 -15.69
CA TRP A 205 -2.72 4.05 -16.06
C TRP A 205 -2.80 5.29 -15.15
N PRO A 206 -1.67 5.90 -14.73
CA PRO A 206 -0.28 5.61 -15.11
C PRO A 206 0.44 4.57 -14.22
N LEU A 207 -0.26 3.92 -13.28
CA LEU A 207 0.35 2.85 -12.47
C LEU A 207 0.60 1.60 -13.32
N ASN A 208 -0.41 1.22 -14.12
CA ASN A 208 -0.24 0.24 -15.19
C ASN A 208 0.39 0.92 -16.41
N TYR A 209 1.72 0.91 -16.48
CA TYR A 209 2.46 1.59 -17.55
C TYR A 209 2.50 0.80 -18.86
N TYR A 210 2.23 -0.51 -18.84
CA TYR A 210 2.17 -1.37 -20.03
C TYR A 210 0.75 -1.47 -20.63
N PHE A 211 -0.24 -0.77 -20.06
CA PHE A 211 -1.62 -0.81 -20.53
C PHE A 211 -1.76 -0.46 -22.03
N PHE A 212 -0.96 0.49 -22.51
CA PHE A 212 -0.94 0.93 -23.91
C PHE A 212 0.13 0.24 -24.76
N ASP A 213 0.75 -0.82 -24.25
CA ASP A 213 1.76 -1.57 -24.99
C ASP A 213 1.14 -2.31 -26.18
N SER A 214 1.86 -2.35 -27.31
CA SER A 214 1.36 -2.96 -28.54
C SER A 214 0.98 -4.42 -28.33
N SER A 215 1.83 -5.19 -27.65
CA SER A 215 1.58 -6.61 -27.39
C SER A 215 0.35 -6.84 -26.50
N HIS A 216 0.14 -5.98 -25.51
CA HIS A 216 -1.01 -6.09 -24.61
C HIS A 216 -2.31 -5.64 -25.28
N LEU A 217 -2.25 -4.58 -26.08
CA LEU A 217 -3.40 -4.13 -26.87
C LEU A 217 -3.84 -5.20 -27.88
N GLU A 218 -2.89 -5.81 -28.59
CA GLU A 218 -3.17 -6.92 -29.51
C GLU A 218 -3.78 -8.12 -28.77
N GLU A 219 -3.19 -8.53 -27.64
CA GLU A 219 -3.73 -9.62 -26.80
C GLU A 219 -5.19 -9.37 -26.38
N LEU A 220 -5.50 -8.16 -25.92
CA LEU A 220 -6.88 -7.78 -25.54
C LEU A 220 -7.82 -7.70 -26.75
N MET A 221 -7.37 -7.20 -27.89
CA MET A 221 -8.22 -7.12 -29.09
C MET A 221 -8.49 -8.50 -29.70
N HIS A 222 -7.54 -9.43 -29.60
CA HIS A 222 -7.68 -10.81 -30.08
C HIS A 222 -8.47 -11.72 -29.12
N ALA A 223 -8.58 -11.37 -27.84
CA ALA A 223 -9.35 -12.11 -26.84
C ALA A 223 -10.89 -11.97 -26.98
N GLY A 224 -11.40 -11.41 -28.08
CA GLY A 224 -12.82 -11.29 -28.38
C GLY A 224 -13.57 -10.31 -27.47
N ASN A 225 -14.87 -10.56 -27.23
CA ASN A 225 -15.75 -9.64 -26.51
C ASN A 225 -15.25 -9.30 -25.09
N ILE A 226 -14.65 -10.28 -24.40
CA ILE A 226 -14.16 -10.08 -23.04
C ILE A 226 -12.89 -9.21 -23.02
N GLY A 227 -12.01 -9.36 -24.00
CA GLY A 227 -10.83 -8.52 -24.13
C GLY A 227 -11.17 -7.07 -24.47
N TRP A 228 -12.16 -6.86 -25.36
CA TRP A 228 -12.73 -5.53 -25.60
C TRP A 228 -13.36 -4.91 -24.34
N PHE A 229 -14.07 -5.70 -23.54
CA PHE A 229 -14.60 -5.23 -22.26
C PHE A 229 -13.47 -4.77 -21.32
N MET A 230 -12.37 -5.52 -21.22
CA MET A 230 -11.22 -5.14 -20.38
C MET A 230 -10.57 -3.83 -20.85
N LEU A 231 -10.41 -3.65 -22.16
CA LEU A 231 -9.85 -2.44 -22.73
C LEU A 231 -10.75 -1.23 -22.46
N ILE A 232 -12.06 -1.36 -22.72
CA ILE A 232 -13.05 -0.31 -22.47
C ILE A 232 -13.10 0.02 -20.96
N TRP A 233 -13.06 -0.99 -20.10
CA TRP A 233 -13.01 -0.80 -18.65
C TRP A 233 -11.76 -0.02 -18.22
N GLY A 234 -10.59 -0.37 -18.75
CA GLY A 234 -9.34 0.35 -18.48
C GLY A 234 -9.42 1.82 -18.90
N LEU A 235 -9.94 2.11 -20.10
CA LEU A 235 -10.17 3.49 -20.57
C LEU A 235 -11.20 4.23 -19.71
N ALA A 236 -12.31 3.58 -19.36
CA ALA A 236 -13.32 4.14 -18.48
C ALA A 236 -12.74 4.46 -17.09
N MET A 237 -11.87 3.59 -16.56
CA MET A 237 -11.16 3.83 -15.30
C MET A 237 -10.28 5.08 -15.37
N ILE A 238 -9.56 5.29 -16.46
CA ILE A 238 -8.65 6.42 -16.65
C ILE A 238 -9.42 7.74 -16.82
N PHE A 239 -10.39 7.79 -17.73
CA PHE A 239 -10.99 9.05 -18.18
C PHE A 239 -12.31 9.41 -17.49
N LEU A 240 -13.03 8.42 -16.96
CA LEU A 240 -14.38 8.63 -16.42
C LEU A 240 -14.45 8.33 -14.91
N ILE A 241 -14.22 7.08 -14.53
CA ILE A 241 -14.45 6.61 -13.16
C ILE A 241 -13.47 7.27 -12.19
N SER A 242 -12.17 7.27 -12.49
CA SER A 242 -11.16 7.84 -11.60
C SER A 242 -11.33 9.35 -11.38
N PRO A 243 -11.51 10.18 -12.42
CA PRO A 243 -11.80 11.61 -12.22
C PRO A 243 -13.08 11.86 -11.42
N ILE A 244 -14.18 11.14 -11.69
CA ILE A 244 -15.45 11.31 -10.98
C ILE A 244 -15.31 10.92 -9.51
N LEU A 245 -14.76 9.75 -9.21
CA LEU A 245 -14.58 9.28 -7.83
C LEU A 245 -13.59 10.17 -7.07
N THR A 246 -12.56 10.68 -7.74
CA THR A 246 -11.59 11.61 -7.13
C THR A 246 -12.20 12.98 -6.86
N TYR A 247 -13.07 13.46 -7.74
CA TYR A 247 -13.86 14.66 -7.50
C TYR A 247 -14.73 14.51 -6.23
N LEU A 248 -15.45 13.40 -6.10
CA LEU A 248 -16.38 13.16 -4.98
C LEU A 248 -15.68 12.84 -3.66
N TYR A 249 -14.63 12.02 -3.69
CA TYR A 249 -14.05 11.43 -2.48
C TYR A 249 -12.57 11.78 -2.25
N GLY A 250 -11.95 12.55 -3.15
CA GLY A 250 -10.50 12.75 -3.15
C GLY A 250 -9.79 11.47 -3.54
N LYS A 251 -8.47 11.38 -3.36
CA LYS A 251 -7.70 10.18 -3.72
C LYS A 251 -7.90 9.01 -2.76
N ARG A 252 -8.72 9.17 -1.72
CA ARG A 252 -8.92 8.16 -0.68
C ARG A 252 -9.55 6.87 -1.22
N TRP A 253 -10.51 6.99 -2.16
CA TRP A 253 -11.21 5.84 -2.74
C TRP A 253 -10.21 4.86 -3.37
N TYR A 254 -9.15 5.35 -4.00
CA TYR A 254 -8.13 4.50 -4.57
C TYR A 254 -7.03 4.18 -3.54
N CYS A 255 -6.26 5.19 -3.13
CA CYS A 255 -5.02 4.99 -2.38
C CYS A 255 -5.20 4.39 -0.97
N SER A 256 -6.41 4.42 -0.41
CA SER A 256 -6.70 3.96 0.94
C SER A 256 -7.77 2.87 1.02
N TRP A 257 -8.60 2.70 -0.02
CA TRP A 257 -9.70 1.72 -0.03
C TRP A 257 -9.57 0.59 -1.07
N VAL A 258 -8.81 0.80 -2.16
CA VAL A 258 -8.72 -0.16 -3.29
C VAL A 258 -7.28 -0.57 -3.61
N CYS A 259 -6.33 0.36 -3.52
CA CYS A 259 -4.95 0.18 -3.97
C CYS A 259 -4.21 -0.87 -3.13
N GLY A 260 -3.67 -1.89 -3.81
CA GLY A 260 -2.89 -2.96 -3.17
C GLY A 260 -1.64 -2.46 -2.43
N CYS A 261 -0.89 -1.51 -3.01
CA CYS A 261 0.25 -0.88 -2.33
C CYS A 261 -0.18 -0.15 -1.06
N GLY A 262 -1.35 0.51 -1.12
CA GLY A 262 -1.98 1.12 0.05
C GLY A 262 -2.36 0.10 1.10
N GLY A 263 -2.88 -1.06 0.69
CA GLY A 263 -3.22 -2.16 1.60
C GLY A 263 -2.06 -2.65 2.42
N LEU A 264 -0.93 -2.95 1.78
CA LEU A 264 0.26 -3.39 2.51
C LEU A 264 0.80 -2.29 3.43
N ALA A 265 0.83 -1.04 2.96
CA ALA A 265 1.27 0.10 3.76
C ALA A 265 0.40 0.35 5.00
N GLU A 266 -0.92 0.23 4.86
CA GLU A 266 -1.87 0.51 5.93
C GLU A 266 -1.97 -0.63 6.94
N THR A 267 -1.68 -1.87 6.51
CA THR A 267 -1.74 -3.07 7.35
C THR A 267 -0.36 -3.40 7.95
N ALA A 268 0.53 -4.01 7.17
CA ALA A 268 1.86 -4.40 7.60
C ALA A 268 2.72 -3.16 7.96
N GLY A 269 2.60 -2.09 7.17
CA GLY A 269 3.34 -0.84 7.38
C GLY A 269 2.89 0.01 8.57
N ASP A 270 1.71 -0.24 9.17
CA ASP A 270 1.12 0.61 10.23
C ASP A 270 2.06 0.87 11.42
N SER A 271 2.97 -0.05 11.70
CA SER A 271 3.93 0.06 12.82
C SER A 271 5.05 1.08 12.57
N PHE A 272 5.22 1.54 11.33
CA PHE A 272 6.31 2.42 10.89
C PHE A 272 5.87 3.84 10.51
N ARG A 273 4.58 4.20 10.72
CA ARG A 273 4.03 5.51 10.30
C ARG A 273 4.83 6.70 10.83
N HIS A 274 5.34 6.61 12.05
CA HIS A 274 6.10 7.66 12.74
C HIS A 274 7.44 7.98 12.07
N LEU A 275 8.03 7.04 11.33
CA LEU A 275 9.30 7.21 10.64
C LEU A 275 9.22 8.11 9.40
N SER A 276 8.01 8.37 8.90
CA SER A 276 7.78 9.24 7.75
C SER A 276 8.34 10.64 8.04
N ASP A 277 9.33 11.15 7.31
CA ASP A 277 9.83 12.51 7.59
C ASP A 277 8.75 13.57 7.30
N LYS A 278 8.62 14.58 8.18
CA LYS A 278 7.68 15.71 8.06
C LYS A 278 8.36 17.02 7.69
N SER A 279 9.68 16.99 7.47
CA SER A 279 10.47 18.16 7.11
C SER A 279 10.06 18.75 5.75
N ILE A 280 10.28 20.05 5.60
CA ILE A 280 10.03 20.74 4.33
C ILE A 280 10.95 20.20 3.23
N LYS A 281 12.17 19.80 3.58
CA LYS A 281 13.14 19.18 2.65
C LYS A 281 12.58 17.87 2.08
N ALA A 282 12.06 16.98 2.93
CA ALA A 282 11.42 15.75 2.48
C ALA A 282 10.22 16.04 1.59
N TRP A 283 9.38 17.01 1.95
CA TRP A 283 8.23 17.39 1.12
C TRP A 283 8.63 17.94 -0.26
N ASN A 284 9.71 18.71 -0.34
CA ASN A 284 10.22 19.19 -1.63
C ASN A 284 10.73 18.02 -2.48
N LEU A 285 11.48 17.09 -1.89
CA LEU A 285 11.97 15.89 -2.58
C LEU A 285 10.82 15.00 -3.09
N GLU A 286 9.81 14.75 -2.26
CA GLU A 286 8.58 14.04 -2.68
C GLU A 286 7.97 14.64 -3.94
N ARG A 287 7.84 15.97 -3.94
CA ARG A 287 7.22 16.70 -5.04
C ARG A 287 8.01 16.56 -6.33
N TYR A 288 9.33 16.74 -6.26
CA TYR A 288 10.19 16.62 -7.43
C TYR A 288 10.14 15.19 -7.98
N LEU A 289 10.40 14.18 -7.14
CA LEU A 289 10.47 12.79 -7.59
C LEU A 289 9.12 12.31 -8.16
N ILE A 290 8.02 12.53 -7.45
CA ILE A 290 6.73 11.96 -7.87
C ILE A 290 6.23 12.58 -9.19
N TYR A 291 6.47 13.88 -9.41
CA TYR A 291 6.09 14.54 -10.65
C TYR A 291 7.07 14.28 -11.80
N SER A 292 8.36 14.08 -11.51
CA SER A 292 9.32 13.59 -12.51
C SER A 292 8.92 12.19 -13.01
N VAL A 293 8.56 11.27 -12.11
CA VAL A 293 8.10 9.93 -12.52
C VAL A 293 6.81 10.01 -13.32
N LEU A 294 5.86 10.86 -12.94
CA LEU A 294 4.65 11.10 -13.72
C LEU A 294 4.96 11.63 -15.13
N LEU A 295 5.84 12.63 -15.23
CA LEU A 295 6.24 13.20 -16.52
C LEU A 295 6.84 12.12 -17.43
N ILE A 296 7.78 11.32 -16.89
CA ILE A 296 8.40 10.22 -17.64
C ILE A 296 7.34 9.19 -18.07
N SER A 297 6.39 8.84 -17.21
CA SER A 297 5.30 7.92 -17.54
C SER A 297 4.44 8.44 -18.70
N VAL A 298 4.09 9.73 -18.69
CA VAL A 298 3.31 10.37 -19.77
C VAL A 298 4.11 10.38 -21.08
N VAL A 299 5.38 10.79 -21.05
CA VAL A 299 6.25 10.82 -22.24
C VAL A 299 6.42 9.42 -22.83
N MET A 300 6.63 8.42 -21.98
CA MET A 300 6.74 7.02 -22.40
C MET A 300 5.43 6.53 -23.05
N THR A 301 4.28 6.82 -22.45
CA THR A 301 2.97 6.45 -23.04
C THR A 301 2.75 7.12 -24.39
N ILE A 302 3.07 8.40 -24.53
CA ILE A 302 3.00 9.11 -25.83
C ILE A 302 3.91 8.43 -26.85
N GLY A 303 5.14 8.07 -26.45
CA GLY A 303 6.08 7.38 -27.32
C GLY A 303 5.57 6.01 -27.79
N VAL A 304 5.02 5.20 -26.90
CA VAL A 304 4.48 3.88 -27.22
C VAL A 304 3.31 4.00 -28.20
N LEU A 305 2.37 4.92 -27.94
CA LEU A 305 1.25 5.17 -28.84
C LEU A 305 1.68 5.70 -30.21
N TYR A 306 2.71 6.57 -30.24
CA TYR A 306 3.29 7.06 -31.49
C TYR A 306 3.94 5.93 -32.29
N SER A 307 4.71 5.07 -31.63
CA SER A 307 5.39 3.92 -32.26
C SER A 307 4.37 2.93 -32.80
N TYR A 308 3.31 2.65 -32.05
CA TYR A 308 2.20 1.80 -32.47
C TYR A 308 1.49 2.33 -33.73
N LYS A 309 1.26 3.65 -33.80
CA LYS A 309 0.55 4.26 -34.94
C LYS A 309 1.42 4.40 -36.20
N THR A 310 2.71 4.71 -36.04
CA THR A 310 3.61 5.07 -37.16
C THR A 310 4.51 3.94 -37.61
N GLY A 311 4.67 2.88 -36.79
CA GLY A 311 5.67 1.83 -37.00
C GLY A 311 7.11 2.28 -36.74
N VAL A 312 7.32 3.54 -36.34
CA VAL A 312 8.66 4.10 -36.08
C VAL A 312 8.99 3.95 -34.59
N ASN A 313 10.04 3.19 -34.28
CA ASN A 313 10.48 2.87 -32.90
C ASN A 313 11.29 3.98 -32.21
N THR A 314 11.20 5.22 -32.71
CA THR A 314 11.94 6.35 -32.18
C THR A 314 11.03 7.54 -31.96
N LEU A 315 11.00 8.06 -30.74
CA LEU A 315 10.37 9.33 -30.38
C LEU A 315 11.48 10.33 -30.05
N LEU A 316 11.58 11.45 -30.79
CA LEU A 316 12.57 12.51 -30.54
C LEU A 316 14.03 11.97 -30.51
N GLY A 317 14.36 10.98 -31.34
CA GLY A 317 15.68 10.34 -31.38
C GLY A 317 15.95 9.32 -30.28
N ILE A 318 15.00 9.08 -29.36
CA ILE A 318 15.11 8.10 -28.29
C ILE A 318 14.32 6.84 -28.69
N ASN A 319 14.93 5.67 -28.54
CA ASN A 319 14.27 4.40 -28.81
C ASN A 319 13.18 4.12 -27.76
N THR A 320 11.95 3.90 -28.21
CA THR A 320 10.78 3.72 -27.34
C THR A 320 10.83 2.43 -26.53
N TYR A 321 11.38 1.36 -27.11
CA TYR A 321 11.56 0.07 -26.43
C TYR A 321 12.57 0.17 -25.29
N GLU A 322 13.71 0.83 -25.53
CA GLU A 322 14.71 1.06 -24.50
C GLU A 322 14.16 1.92 -23.36
N LEU A 323 13.43 2.99 -23.69
CA LEU A 323 12.78 3.83 -22.69
C LEU A 323 11.83 3.01 -21.79
N ARG A 324 11.02 2.11 -22.37
CA ARG A 324 10.12 1.22 -21.63
C ARG A 324 10.90 0.26 -20.73
N LYS A 325 11.96 -0.35 -21.25
CA LYS A 325 12.81 -1.31 -20.51
C LYS A 325 13.46 -0.62 -19.30
N TRP A 326 14.03 0.56 -19.50
CA TRP A 326 14.60 1.37 -18.42
C TRP A 326 13.56 1.79 -17.39
N TYR A 327 12.38 2.21 -17.83
CA TYR A 327 11.28 2.56 -16.92
C TYR A 327 10.83 1.35 -16.08
N GLY A 328 10.61 0.19 -16.72
CA GLY A 328 10.25 -1.05 -16.03
C GLY A 328 11.29 -1.49 -15.01
N PHE A 329 12.57 -1.39 -15.35
CA PHE A 329 13.68 -1.73 -14.46
C PHE A 329 13.81 -0.75 -13.27
N ILE A 330 13.92 0.56 -13.53
CA ILE A 330 14.19 1.55 -12.48
C ILE A 330 12.92 1.80 -11.66
N ILE A 331 11.81 2.13 -12.31
CA ILE A 331 10.60 2.57 -11.61
C ILE A 331 9.77 1.35 -11.16
N GLY A 332 9.61 0.36 -12.04
CA GLY A 332 8.85 -0.86 -11.74
C GLY A 332 9.54 -1.77 -10.73
N ALA A 333 10.78 -2.19 -10.98
CA ALA A 333 11.48 -3.17 -10.14
C ALA A 333 12.20 -2.53 -8.95
N ALA A 334 13.11 -1.57 -9.20
CA ALA A 334 13.95 -1.00 -8.15
C ALA A 334 13.18 -0.04 -7.23
N PHE A 335 12.38 0.86 -7.79
CA PHE A 335 11.73 1.90 -6.99
C PHE A 335 10.45 1.41 -6.29
N SER A 336 9.58 0.68 -6.98
CA SER A 336 8.34 0.13 -6.39
C SER A 336 8.59 -1.07 -5.47
N GLY A 337 9.39 -2.04 -5.91
CA GLY A 337 9.68 -3.26 -5.15
C GLY A 337 10.70 -3.02 -4.04
N VAL A 338 11.95 -2.78 -4.43
CA VAL A 338 13.10 -2.72 -3.52
C VAL A 338 13.00 -1.52 -2.57
N ILE A 339 12.86 -0.30 -3.11
CA ILE A 339 12.83 0.92 -2.28
C ILE A 339 11.47 1.08 -1.60
N GLY A 340 10.38 0.79 -2.31
CA GLY A 340 9.02 0.94 -1.82
C GLY A 340 8.78 0.18 -0.52
N VAL A 341 8.91 -1.15 -0.56
CA VAL A 341 8.60 -2.03 0.58
C VAL A 341 9.82 -2.29 1.46
N GLY A 342 11.02 -2.42 0.87
CA GLY A 342 12.26 -2.70 1.62
C GLY A 342 12.57 -1.64 2.67
N PHE A 343 12.23 -0.38 2.43
CA PHE A 343 12.54 0.73 3.34
C PHE A 343 11.43 1.05 4.33
N TYR A 344 10.38 0.23 4.46
CA TYR A 344 9.34 0.45 5.48
C TYR A 344 9.90 0.62 6.90
N PRO A 345 10.85 -0.21 7.37
CA PRO A 345 11.41 -0.08 8.72
C PRO A 345 12.30 1.15 8.92
N LEU A 346 12.65 1.87 7.85
CA LEU A 346 13.61 2.98 7.87
C LEU A 346 12.94 4.33 7.57
N LEU A 347 12.15 4.40 6.50
CA LEU A 347 11.57 5.64 5.95
C LEU A 347 10.06 5.77 6.16
N GLY A 348 9.39 4.70 6.65
CA GLY A 348 7.96 4.66 6.95
C GLY A 348 7.13 3.88 5.92
N SER A 349 5.84 3.74 6.17
CA SER A 349 4.96 2.78 5.47
C SER A 349 4.62 3.11 4.02
N ARG A 350 4.81 4.35 3.56
CA ARG A 350 4.34 4.82 2.24
C ARG A 350 5.46 5.44 1.40
N VAL A 351 6.67 4.87 1.41
CA VAL A 351 7.81 5.35 0.61
C VAL A 351 7.42 5.41 -0.87
N TRP A 352 6.94 4.31 -1.45
CA TRP A 352 6.51 4.27 -2.85
C TRP A 352 5.43 5.32 -3.17
N CYS A 353 4.37 5.39 -2.36
CA CYS A 353 3.27 6.33 -2.60
C CYS A 353 3.67 7.81 -2.45
N ARG A 354 4.75 8.11 -1.70
CA ARG A 354 5.25 9.47 -1.49
C ARG A 354 6.22 9.93 -2.57
N PHE A 355 7.10 9.04 -3.02
CA PHE A 355 8.20 9.42 -3.90
C PHE A 355 8.05 8.94 -5.34
N GLY A 356 7.31 7.84 -5.59
CA GLY A 356 7.39 7.12 -6.87
C GLY A 356 6.10 6.80 -7.58
N CYS A 357 4.96 6.79 -6.89
CA CYS A 357 3.71 6.35 -7.49
C CYS A 357 3.13 7.42 -8.44
N PRO A 358 3.15 7.22 -9.78
CA PRO A 358 2.65 8.23 -10.73
C PRO A 358 1.14 8.42 -10.59
N MET A 359 0.41 7.36 -10.21
CA MET A 359 -1.02 7.43 -9.95
C MET A 359 -1.33 8.31 -8.73
N ALA A 360 -0.53 8.24 -7.67
CA ALA A 360 -0.69 9.13 -6.52
C ALA A 360 -0.42 10.61 -6.87
N ALA A 361 0.42 10.88 -7.88
CA ALA A 361 0.65 12.22 -8.40
C ALA A 361 -0.57 12.77 -9.15
N ILE A 362 -1.12 12.04 -10.13
CA ILE A 362 -2.32 12.47 -10.88
C ILE A 362 -3.50 12.66 -9.92
N LEU A 363 -3.81 11.65 -9.10
CA LEU A 363 -4.90 11.76 -8.13
C LEU A 363 -4.66 12.87 -7.10
N GLY A 364 -3.40 13.15 -6.77
CA GLY A 364 -3.01 14.24 -5.87
C GLY A 364 -3.29 15.62 -6.48
N ILE A 365 -3.01 15.81 -7.78
CA ILE A 365 -3.36 17.03 -8.53
C ILE A 365 -4.89 17.17 -8.53
N GLN A 366 -5.60 16.14 -8.97
CA GLN A 366 -7.07 16.16 -9.02
C GLN A 366 -7.70 16.44 -7.66
N GLN A 367 -7.18 15.82 -6.59
CA GLN A 367 -7.65 16.06 -5.23
C GLN A 367 -7.44 17.51 -4.79
N LYS A 368 -6.25 18.07 -5.03
CA LYS A 368 -5.90 19.41 -4.56
C LYS A 368 -6.74 20.49 -5.23
N PHE A 369 -7.00 20.36 -6.53
CA PHE A 369 -7.64 21.43 -7.30
C PHE A 369 -9.15 21.24 -7.48
N PHE A 370 -9.64 20.01 -7.64
CA PHE A 370 -11.03 19.76 -8.05
C PHE A 370 -11.86 19.03 -7.01
N SER A 371 -11.24 18.23 -6.13
CA SER A 371 -12.01 17.39 -5.21
C SER A 371 -12.74 18.16 -4.12
N ARG A 372 -13.92 17.66 -3.73
CA ARG A 372 -14.69 18.09 -2.56
C ARG A 372 -14.04 17.68 -1.23
N PHE A 373 -13.14 16.70 -1.23
CA PHE A 373 -12.56 16.14 -0.03
C PHE A 373 -11.58 17.10 0.67
N ARG A 374 -11.71 17.21 1.99
CA ARG A 374 -10.78 17.90 2.87
C ARG A 374 -10.80 17.29 4.28
N ILE A 375 -9.77 17.59 5.06
CA ILE A 375 -9.80 17.38 6.50
C ILE A 375 -9.95 18.75 7.16
N THR A 376 -11.08 18.97 7.83
CA THR A 376 -11.36 20.20 8.58
C THR A 376 -10.73 20.13 9.96
N THR A 377 -10.39 21.31 10.48
CA THR A 377 -9.72 21.49 11.77
C THR A 377 -10.50 22.48 12.63
N ASN A 378 -10.79 22.11 13.88
CA ASN A 378 -11.18 23.08 14.91
C ASN A 378 -9.94 23.56 15.70
N GLY A 379 -9.32 24.63 15.24
CA GLY A 379 -8.07 25.12 15.84
C GLY A 379 -8.16 25.47 17.32
N GLY A 380 -9.30 25.98 17.78
CA GLY A 380 -9.51 26.35 19.19
C GLY A 380 -9.47 25.17 20.17
N GLN A 381 -9.68 23.94 19.68
CA GLN A 381 -9.63 22.72 20.49
C GLN A 381 -8.26 22.01 20.41
N CYS A 382 -7.32 22.54 19.62
CA CYS A 382 -6.02 21.91 19.40
C CYS A 382 -5.07 22.12 20.59
N ILE A 383 -4.75 21.03 21.31
CA ILE A 383 -3.78 21.05 22.42
C ILE A 383 -2.32 20.79 21.97
N SER A 384 -2.03 20.86 20.67
CA SER A 384 -0.66 20.73 20.12
C SER A 384 0.10 19.43 20.47
N CYS A 385 -0.59 18.35 20.87
CA CYS A 385 0.04 17.09 21.31
C CYS A 385 0.85 16.34 20.24
N GLY A 386 0.66 16.61 18.95
CA GLY A 386 1.46 16.03 17.86
C GLY A 386 1.09 14.61 17.40
N ASN A 387 0.17 13.91 18.07
CA ASN A 387 -0.25 12.55 17.68
C ASN A 387 -0.68 12.46 16.21
N CYS A 388 -1.43 13.45 15.72
CA CYS A 388 -1.89 13.50 14.34
C CYS A 388 -0.75 13.54 13.31
N SER A 389 0.33 14.28 13.59
CA SER A 389 1.53 14.30 12.75
C SER A 389 2.33 13.01 12.89
N THR A 390 2.48 12.49 14.12
CA THR A 390 3.22 11.25 14.38
C THR A 390 2.66 10.08 13.58
N TYR A 391 1.35 9.91 13.53
CA TYR A 391 0.72 8.81 12.80
C TYR A 391 0.37 9.14 11.33
N CYS A 392 0.77 10.30 10.82
CA CYS A 392 0.63 10.62 9.41
C CYS A 392 1.71 9.91 8.58
N GLU A 393 1.32 8.87 7.87
CA GLU A 393 2.20 8.10 6.98
C GLU A 393 2.61 8.81 5.69
N MET A 394 1.95 9.92 5.35
CA MET A 394 2.29 10.74 4.18
C MET A 394 3.27 11.87 4.52
N GLY A 395 3.87 11.88 5.71
CA GLY A 395 4.84 12.92 6.10
C GLY A 395 4.25 14.31 6.24
N ILE A 396 2.93 14.42 6.50
CA ILE A 396 2.29 15.74 6.67
C ILE A 396 2.36 16.14 8.14
N ASP A 397 2.85 17.35 8.43
CA ASP A 397 2.75 17.94 9.76
C ASP A 397 1.32 18.45 10.02
N VAL A 398 0.42 17.51 10.34
CA VAL A 398 -1.00 17.76 10.62
C VAL A 398 -1.20 18.70 11.81
N ARG A 399 -0.32 18.64 12.82
CA ARG A 399 -0.35 19.51 14.00
C ARG A 399 -0.23 20.98 13.58
N ALA A 400 0.71 21.33 12.70
CA ALA A 400 0.87 22.71 12.24
C ALA A 400 -0.36 23.24 11.49
N TYR A 401 -1.11 22.38 10.79
CA TYR A 401 -2.40 22.74 10.20
C TYR A 401 -3.47 22.98 11.26
N ALA A 402 -3.59 22.05 12.22
CA ALA A 402 -4.58 22.14 13.29
C ALA A 402 -4.35 23.39 14.18
N GLN A 403 -3.11 23.70 14.55
CA GLN A 403 -2.77 24.89 15.34
C GLN A 403 -3.19 26.20 14.65
N ARG A 404 -3.12 26.24 13.32
CA ARG A 404 -3.53 27.41 12.52
C ARG A 404 -5.02 27.42 12.18
N GLY A 405 -5.80 26.40 12.57
CA GLY A 405 -7.18 26.25 12.11
C GLY A 405 -7.30 26.14 10.58
N GLN A 406 -6.27 25.62 9.91
CA GLN A 406 -6.25 25.49 8.45
C GLN A 406 -6.70 24.11 8.02
N ASN A 407 -7.62 24.06 7.05
CA ASN A 407 -8.00 22.81 6.40
C ASN A 407 -6.78 22.15 5.73
N ILE A 408 -6.71 20.82 5.83
CA ILE A 408 -5.61 20.05 5.24
C ILE A 408 -6.01 19.66 3.82
N VAL A 409 -5.51 20.42 2.85
CA VAL A 409 -5.72 20.21 1.41
C VAL A 409 -4.37 19.93 0.73
N ARG A 410 -3.68 18.90 1.23
CA ARG A 410 -2.39 18.47 0.69
C ARG A 410 -2.61 17.46 -0.44
N ALA A 411 -1.95 17.68 -1.59
CA ALA A 411 -1.94 16.71 -2.70
C ALA A 411 -1.40 15.34 -2.26
N SER A 412 -0.49 15.30 -1.28
CA SER A 412 0.04 14.06 -0.72
C SER A 412 -0.94 13.31 0.19
N CYS A 413 -1.97 13.96 0.76
CA CYS A 413 -2.88 13.33 1.72
C CYS A 413 -3.73 12.22 1.09
N VAL A 414 -3.55 10.96 1.50
CA VAL A 414 -4.33 9.80 0.98
C VAL A 414 -5.70 9.63 1.64
N GLY A 415 -6.07 10.49 2.58
CA GLY A 415 -7.38 10.42 3.25
C GLY A 415 -7.57 9.17 4.12
N CYS A 416 -6.49 8.63 4.72
CA CYS A 416 -6.55 7.44 5.58
C CYS A 416 -7.34 7.63 6.88
N GLY A 417 -7.52 8.88 7.32
CA GLY A 417 -8.31 9.24 8.50
C GLY A 417 -7.70 8.87 9.85
N ILE A 418 -6.48 8.32 9.88
CA ILE A 418 -5.79 7.99 11.12
C ILE A 418 -5.55 9.24 11.96
N CYS A 419 -5.17 10.36 11.36
CA CYS A 419 -4.98 11.62 12.09
C CYS A 419 -6.24 12.09 12.86
N ALA A 420 -7.44 11.80 12.36
CA ALA A 420 -8.68 12.06 13.08
C ALA A 420 -8.92 11.04 14.19
N ALA A 421 -8.68 9.75 13.92
CA ALA A 421 -8.81 8.67 14.91
C ALA A 421 -7.84 8.80 16.10
N VAL A 422 -6.65 9.37 15.88
CA VAL A 422 -5.61 9.51 16.92
C VAL A 422 -5.82 10.75 17.81
N CYS A 423 -6.70 11.66 17.41
CA CYS A 423 -6.83 12.96 18.05
C CYS A 423 -7.66 12.84 19.34
N PRO A 424 -7.07 13.08 20.53
CA PRO A 424 -7.80 12.91 21.80
C PRO A 424 -8.92 13.95 22.00
N ARG A 425 -8.86 15.07 21.28
CA ARG A 425 -9.84 16.17 21.37
C ARG A 425 -10.85 16.17 20.22
N GLY A 426 -10.75 15.25 19.26
CA GLY A 426 -11.66 15.23 18.11
C GLY A 426 -11.56 16.43 17.17
N VAL A 427 -10.41 17.11 17.13
CA VAL A 427 -10.18 18.38 16.38
C VAL A 427 -10.33 18.23 14.87
N LEU A 428 -10.13 17.01 14.35
CA LEU A 428 -9.98 16.73 12.92
C LEU A 428 -11.16 15.92 12.41
N ARG A 429 -11.80 16.37 11.32
CA ARG A 429 -12.90 15.65 10.67
C ARG A 429 -12.67 15.50 9.18
N LEU A 430 -13.01 14.32 8.64
CA LEU A 430 -12.98 14.07 7.21
C LEU A 430 -14.30 14.53 6.61
N GLU A 431 -14.24 15.48 5.69
CA GLU A 431 -15.43 16.12 5.11
C GLU A 431 -15.35 16.22 3.58
N ASN A 432 -16.53 16.29 2.96
CA ASN A 432 -16.70 16.62 1.55
C ASN A 432 -17.47 17.93 1.44
N GLY A 433 -16.78 19.03 1.09
CA GLY A 433 -17.37 20.36 0.95
C GLY A 433 -17.23 20.89 -0.48
N SER A 434 -18.28 21.53 -1.01
CA SER A 434 -18.31 22.12 -2.37
C SER A 434 -18.20 23.64 -2.37
N ALA A 435 -18.51 24.32 -1.27
CA ALA A 435 -18.72 25.77 -1.24
C ALA A 435 -17.45 26.62 -1.44
N ASP A 436 -16.26 26.11 -1.12
CA ASP A 436 -15.02 26.88 -1.06
C ASP A 436 -13.82 26.18 -1.70
N ILE A 437 -14.04 25.35 -2.73
CA ILE A 437 -12.96 24.57 -3.38
C ILE A 437 -11.80 25.46 -3.85
N SER A 438 -12.08 26.66 -4.34
CA SER A 438 -11.09 27.63 -4.84
C SER A 438 -10.36 28.41 -3.73
N THR A 439 -10.96 28.59 -2.55
CA THR A 439 -10.43 29.46 -1.46
C THR A 439 -10.10 28.70 -0.17
N ARG A 440 -10.33 27.38 -0.11
CA ARG A 440 -10.08 26.53 1.06
C ARG A 440 -8.62 26.46 1.53
N THR A 441 -7.66 26.87 0.70
CA THR A 441 -6.24 26.91 1.04
C THR A 441 -5.82 28.22 1.72
N THR A 442 -6.66 29.27 1.67
CA THR A 442 -6.33 30.60 2.18
C THR A 442 -7.02 30.94 3.51
N GLN A 443 -8.16 30.31 3.83
CA GLN A 443 -8.92 30.62 5.04
C GLN A 443 -8.37 29.92 6.30
N LEU A 444 -7.99 30.73 7.31
CA LEU A 444 -7.91 30.28 8.71
C LEU A 444 -9.36 30.12 9.20
N LYS A 445 -9.81 28.90 9.47
CA LYS A 445 -11.16 28.64 9.99
C LYS A 445 -11.06 28.31 11.47
N THR A 446 -11.52 29.23 12.31
CA THR A 446 -11.96 28.88 13.66
C THR A 446 -13.42 28.45 13.52
N ILE A 447 -13.68 27.15 13.63
CA ILE A 447 -15.05 26.63 13.61
C ILE A 447 -15.65 26.92 14.99
N HIS A 448 -16.45 27.99 15.08
CA HIS A 448 -17.37 28.19 16.19
C HIS A 448 -18.54 27.21 16.01
N ILE A 449 -18.60 26.19 16.84
CA ILE A 449 -19.76 25.30 16.92
C ILE A 449 -20.79 26.02 17.80
N SER A 450 -21.89 26.51 17.21
CA SER A 450 -23.01 27.04 18.00
C SER A 450 -23.76 25.88 18.67
N GLU A 451 -24.33 26.12 19.85
CA GLU A 451 -25.11 25.11 20.60
C GLU A 451 -26.19 24.45 19.73
N ASP A 452 -26.82 25.22 18.83
CA ASP A 452 -27.87 24.75 17.91
C ASP A 452 -27.40 23.68 16.93
N SER A 453 -26.09 23.57 16.70
CA SER A 453 -25.50 22.58 15.78
C SER A 453 -25.16 21.25 16.45
N LEU A 454 -25.37 21.13 17.77
CA LEU A 454 -25.22 19.90 18.53
C LEU A 454 -26.56 19.14 18.59
N ARG A 455 -26.71 18.09 17.77
CA ARG A 455 -27.78 17.10 17.98
C ARG A 455 -27.27 16.00 18.92
N ILE A 456 -27.92 15.86 20.08
CA ILE A 456 -27.78 14.67 20.92
C ILE A 456 -28.45 13.52 20.15
N LEU A 457 -27.65 12.50 19.80
CA LEU A 457 -28.18 11.26 19.26
C LEU A 457 -28.68 10.45 20.46
N ASN A 458 -30.00 10.49 20.67
CA ASN A 458 -30.69 9.59 21.61
C ASN A 458 -30.63 8.14 21.12
#